data_AF-A0A3P7LJV8-F1
#
_entry.id   AF-A0A3P7LJV8-F1
#
_cell.length_a   1.000
_cell.length_b   1.000
_cell.length_c   1.000
_cell.angle_alpha   90.00
_cell.angle_beta   90.00
_cell.angle_gamma   90.00
#
_symmetry.space_group_name_H-M   'P 1'
#
loop_
_entity.id
_entity.type
_entity.pdbx_description
1 polymer ?
#
loop_
_entity_poly.entity_id
_entity_poly.type
_entity_poly.pdbx_seq_one_letter_code
_entity_poly.pdbx_strand_id
1 'polypeptide(L)' 'MDSVRQAVNRTALGLAEYITPVLRQSKFRETGVITPEEFVVAGDFLVHHCPTWQWCAGEPARARSYLPPAKQYLVTKGV' A
#
# COMPACT_ATOMS: atom_id res chain seq x y z
N MET A 1 -2.08 14.68 28.77
CA MET A 1 -0.82 14.41 28.03
C MET A 1 -1.02 13.45 26.85
N ASP A 2 -2.17 12.77 26.75
CA ASP A 2 -2.42 11.77 25.71
C ASP A 2 -2.81 12.34 24.34
N SER A 3 -3.45 13.51 24.28
CA SER A 3 -3.79 14.14 22.99
C SER A 3 -2.55 14.65 22.23
N VAL A 4 -1.52 15.09 22.94
CA VAL A 4 -0.24 15.53 22.35
C VAL A 4 0.49 14.34 21.72
N ARG A 5 0.49 13.17 22.38
CA ARG A 5 1.08 11.94 21.82
C ARG A 5 0.35 11.46 20.58
N GLN A 6 -0.98 11.50 20.60
CA GLN A 6 -1.78 11.14 19.43
C GLN A 6 -1.58 12.12 18.25
N ALA A 7 -1.42 13.41 18.53
CA ALA A 7 -1.11 14.42 17.52
C ALA A 7 0.27 14.19 16.90
N VAL A 8 1.30 13.93 17.71
CA VAL A 8 2.66 13.65 17.24
C VAL A 8 2.72 12.38 16.38
N ASN A 9 2.03 11.30 16.78
CA ASN A 9 1.97 10.07 16.01
C ASN A 9 1.32 10.27 14.63
N ARG A 10 0.25 11.08 14.54
CA ARG A 10 -0.41 11.38 13.25
C ARG A 10 0.46 12.23 12.34
N THR A 11 1.14 13.24 12.87
CA THR A 11 2.03 14.11 12.09
C THR A 11 3.24 13.36 11.57
N ALA A 12 3.80 12.44 12.37
CA ALA A 12 4.92 11.58 11.97
C ALA A 12 4.55 10.63 10.81
N LEU A 13 3.36 10.01 10.87
CA LEU A 13 2.87 9.15 9.78
C LEU A 13 2.63 9.94 8.49
N GLY A 14 2.10 11.16 8.57
CA GLY A 14 1.85 12.01 7.40
C GLY A 14 3.13 12.45 6.66
N LEU A 15 4.24 12.62 7.40
CA LEU A 15 5.56 12.93 6.82
C LEU A 15 6.27 11.67 6.27
N ALA A 16 5.99 10.49 6.82
CA ALA A 16 6.56 9.24 6.31
C ALA A 16 6.14 8.95 4.84
N GLU A 17 4.92 9.33 4.45
CA GLU A 17 4.46 9.25 3.06
C GLU A 17 5.25 10.19 2.12
N TYR A 18 5.84 11.27 2.63
CA TYR A 18 6.62 12.23 1.85
C TYR A 18 8.13 11.91 1.82
N ILE A 19 8.63 11.25 2.87
CA ILE A 19 10.07 11.01 3.08
C ILE A 19 10.52 9.66 2.52
N THR A 20 9.62 8.70 2.31
CA THR A 20 9.98 7.40 1.74
C THR A 20 10.01 7.48 0.21
N PRO A 21 11.19 7.57 -0.42
CA PRO A 21 11.26 7.57 -1.87
C PRO A 21 10.73 6.23 -2.40
N VAL A 22 10.02 6.28 -3.52
CA VAL A 22 9.56 5.06 -4.20
C VAL A 22 10.78 4.20 -4.53
N LEU A 23 10.87 3.05 -3.88
CA LEU A 23 11.93 2.08 -4.13
C LEU A 23 11.80 1.61 -5.59
N ARG A 24 12.90 1.69 -6.36
CA ARG A 24 12.96 1.23 -7.77
C ARG A 24 13.73 -0.08 -7.93
N GLN A 25 14.39 -0.54 -6.87
CA GLN A 25 15.14 -1.78 -6.83
C GLN A 25 14.62 -2.62 -5.67
N SER A 26 14.46 -3.92 -5.90
CA SER A 26 14.00 -4.87 -4.89
C SER A 26 14.94 -4.85 -3.69
N LYS A 27 14.37 -4.67 -2.50
CA LYS A 27 15.07 -4.85 -1.22
C LYS A 27 14.29 -5.75 -0.27
N PHE A 28 13.31 -6.50 -0.79
CA PHE A 28 12.36 -7.26 0.02
C PHE A 28 13.06 -8.21 1.00
N ARG A 29 14.11 -8.92 0.57
CA ARG A 29 14.83 -9.87 1.42
C ARG A 29 15.64 -9.22 2.55
N GLU A 30 16.04 -7.98 2.39
CA GLU A 30 16.92 -7.27 3.34
C GLU A 30 16.11 -6.40 4.30
N THR A 31 15.09 -5.70 3.79
CA THR A 31 14.33 -4.69 4.53
C THR A 31 12.89 -5.10 4.79
N GLY A 32 12.37 -6.12 4.12
CA GLY A 32 10.94 -6.49 4.17
C GLY A 32 10.02 -5.48 3.45
N VAL A 33 10.57 -4.48 2.75
CA VAL A 33 9.80 -3.46 2.03
C VAL A 33 9.72 -3.80 0.54
N ILE A 34 8.55 -3.58 -0.06
CA ILE A 34 8.28 -3.83 -1.48
C ILE A 34 8.09 -2.52 -2.25
N THR A 35 8.45 -2.55 -3.53
CA THR A 35 8.15 -1.51 -4.53
C THR A 35 6.67 -1.54 -4.95
N PRO A 36 6.11 -0.47 -5.53
CA PRO A 36 4.76 -0.49 -6.10
C PRO A 36 4.58 -1.58 -7.17
N GLU A 37 5.60 -1.82 -7.98
CA GLU A 37 5.60 -2.86 -9.01
C GLU A 37 5.55 -4.25 -8.39
N GLU A 38 6.36 -4.50 -7.35
CA GLU A 38 6.32 -5.76 -6.60
C GLU A 38 4.98 -5.96 -5.88
N PHE A 39 4.38 -4.90 -5.35
CA PHE A 39 3.04 -4.96 -4.76
C PHE A 39 1.99 -5.40 -5.79
N VAL A 40 2.03 -4.85 -7.01
CA VAL A 40 1.11 -5.26 -8.09
C VAL A 40 1.33 -6.72 -8.48
N VAL A 41 2.59 -7.15 -8.64
CA VAL A 41 2.91 -8.55 -8.98
C VAL A 41 2.47 -9.51 -7.87
N ALA A 42 2.75 -9.18 -6.61
CA ALA A 42 2.34 -9.98 -5.46
C ALA A 42 0.82 -10.04 -5.32
N GLY A 43 0.12 -8.93 -5.57
CA GLY A 43 -1.34 -8.88 -5.55
C GLY A 43 -1.98 -9.68 -6.68
N ASP A 44 -1.44 -9.64 -7.89
CA ASP A 44 -1.89 -10.50 -9.00
C ASP A 44 -1.73 -11.98 -8.66
N PHE A 45 -0.59 -12.35 -8.06
CA PHE A 45 -0.36 -13.71 -7.57
C PHE A 45 -1.39 -14.11 -6.50
N LEU A 46 -1.69 -13.23 -5.54
CA LEU A 46 -2.67 -13.47 -4.49
C LEU A 46 -4.08 -13.68 -5.06
N VAL A 47 -4.55 -12.81 -5.96
CA VAL A 47 -5.87 -12.92 -6.58
C VAL A 47 -5.99 -14.21 -7.41
N HIS A 48 -4.90 -14.63 -8.06
CA HIS A 48 -4.88 -15.89 -8.82
C HIS A 48 -4.98 -17.13 -7.92
N HIS A 49 -4.26 -17.17 -6.80
CA HIS A 49 -4.20 -18.35 -5.93
C HIS A 49 -5.31 -18.38 -4.87
N CYS A 50 -5.84 -17.22 -4.49
CA CYS A 50 -6.86 -17.07 -3.46
C CYS A 50 -8.04 -16.27 -4.02
N PRO A 51 -9.06 -16.94 -4.60
CA PRO A 51 -10.14 -16.28 -5.33
C PRO A 51 -11.04 -15.35 -4.50
N THR A 52 -10.92 -15.39 -3.17
CA THR A 52 -11.61 -14.46 -2.26
C THR A 52 -11.01 -13.06 -2.29
N TRP A 53 -9.76 -12.92 -2.73
CA TRP A 53 -9.08 -11.63 -2.89
C TRP A 53 -9.36 -11.04 -4.26
N GLN A 54 -9.57 -9.73 -4.30
CA GLN A 54 -9.88 -8.99 -5.53
C GLN A 54 -9.20 -7.62 -5.53
N TRP A 55 -8.74 -7.19 -6.71
CA TRP A 55 -8.28 -5.82 -6.92
C TRP A 55 -9.44 -4.84 -6.96
N CYS A 56 -9.21 -3.63 -6.47
CA CYS A 56 -10.16 -2.52 -6.53
C CYS A 56 -9.46 -1.20 -6.92
N ALA A 57 -10.18 -0.38 -7.68
CA ALA A 57 -9.76 0.96 -8.07
C ALA A 57 -10.02 2.00 -6.96
N GLY A 58 -11.08 1.83 -6.18
CA GLY A 58 -11.48 2.79 -5.15
C GLY A 58 -12.01 4.11 -5.72
N GLU A 59 -12.00 5.12 -4.86
CA GLU A 59 -12.42 6.48 -5.19
C GLU A 59 -11.31 7.21 -5.97
N PRO A 60 -11.60 7.82 -7.14
CA PRO A 60 -10.59 8.51 -7.94
C PRO A 60 -9.84 9.61 -7.19
N ALA A 61 -10.51 10.30 -6.25
CA ALA A 61 -9.91 11.36 -5.44
C ALA A 61 -8.81 10.87 -4.48
N ARG A 62 -8.76 9.55 -4.20
CA ARG A 62 -7.78 8.92 -3.31
C ARG A 62 -6.79 8.02 -4.07
N ALA A 63 -6.89 7.99 -5.39
CA ALA A 63 -6.03 7.17 -6.22
C ALA A 63 -4.56 7.63 -6.09
N ARG A 64 -3.66 6.67 -5.96
CA ARG A 64 -2.22 6.89 -5.94
C ARG A 64 -1.70 6.78 -7.37
N SER A 65 -1.07 7.85 -7.85
CA SER A 65 -0.59 7.97 -9.24
C SER A 65 0.53 6.98 -9.60
N TYR A 66 1.24 6.45 -8.62
CA TYR A 66 2.29 5.45 -8.79
C TYR A 66 1.76 4.00 -8.81
N LEU A 67 0.45 3.80 -8.76
CA LEU A 67 -0.21 2.50 -8.92
C LEU A 67 -1.15 2.51 -10.13
N PRO A 68 -1.38 1.37 -10.80
CA PRO A 68 -2.34 1.29 -11.88
C PRO A 68 -3.76 1.66 -11.41
N PRO A 69 -4.58 2.38 -12.21
CA PRO A 69 -5.90 2.84 -11.79
C PRO A 69 -6.85 1.72 -11.31
N ALA A 70 -6.74 0.52 -11.89
CA ALA A 70 -7.56 -0.63 -11.52
C ALA A 70 -7.00 -1.47 -10.35
N LYS A 71 -5.76 -1.18 -9.90
CA LYS A 71 -5.02 -1.97 -8.92
C LYS A 71 -4.50 -1.09 -7.78
N GLN A 72 -5.42 -0.43 -7.08
CA GLN A 72 -5.09 0.51 -6.01
C GLN A 72 -4.98 -0.20 -4.66
N TYR A 73 -5.88 -1.16 -4.39
CA TYR A 73 -5.84 -1.98 -3.19
C TYR A 73 -6.49 -3.34 -3.43
N LEU A 74 -6.22 -4.27 -2.51
CA LEU A 74 -6.79 -5.61 -2.48
C LEU A 74 -7.86 -5.69 -1.39
N VAL A 75 -8.97 -6.36 -1.68
CA VAL A 75 -10.06 -6.59 -0.72
C VAL A 75 -10.47 -8.06 -0.71
N THR A 76 -10.82 -8.55 0.47
CA THR A 76 -11.53 -9.82 0.68
C THR A 76 -12.73 -9.54 1.58
N LYS A 77 -13.85 -10.22 1.34
CA LYS A 77 -15.12 -10.02 2.06
C LYS A 77 -15.60 -11.34 2.67
N GLY A 78 -16.22 -11.28 3.85
CA GLY A 78 -16.82 -12.44 4.49
C GLY A 78 -15.82 -13.42 5.11
N VAL A 79 -14.65 -12.92 5.49
CA VAL A 79 -13.65 -13.62 6.31
C VAL A 79 -13.80 -13.28 7.78
#